data_AF-A0A7L2L7W1-F1
#
_entry.id   AF-A0A7L2L7W1-F1
#
_cell.length_a   1.000
_cell.length_b   1.000
_cell.length_c   1.000
_cell.angle_alpha   90.00
_cell.angle_beta   90.00
_cell.angle_gamma   90.00
#
_symmetry.space_group_name_H-M   'P 1'
#
loop_
_entity.id
_entity.type
_entity.pdbx_description
1 polymer ?
#
loop_
_entity_poly.entity_id
_entity_poly.type
_entity_poly.pdbx_seq_one_letter_code
_entity_poly.pdbx_strand_id
1 'polypeptide(L)' 'QVAIKKMSLRGQNREQAVNEILVLKDQKNPNIVNSLDSFLVDEDLWLVMEYMDGGTLQDIVRQTRMAEGEMAAVSRE' A
#
# COMPACT_ATOMS: atom_id res chain seq x y z
N GLN A 1 13.96 6.40 -2.51
CA GLN A 1 13.74 5.00 -2.97
C GLN A 1 12.23 4.84 -3.21
N VAL A 2 11.80 3.88 -4.04
CA VAL A 2 10.37 3.66 -4.37
C VAL A 2 10.00 2.19 -4.24
N ALA A 3 8.73 1.91 -3.96
CA ALA A 3 8.16 0.57 -4.04
C ALA A 3 7.42 0.41 -5.38
N ILE A 4 7.53 -0.77 -6.01
CA ILE A 4 6.77 -1.11 -7.21
C ILE A 4 5.88 -2.30 -6.92
N LYS A 5 4.57 -2.10 -6.98
CA LYS A 5 3.58 -3.19 -6.92
C LYS A 5 3.18 -3.58 -8.33
N LYS A 6 3.39 -4.85 -8.69
CA LYS A 6 2.97 -5.41 -9.99
C LYS A 6 1.65 -6.15 -9.80
N MET A 7 0.66 -5.83 -10.62
CA MET A 7 -0.69 -6.39 -10.53
C MET A 7 -1.10 -6.91 -11.89
N SER A 8 -1.42 -8.21 -11.99
CA SER A 8 -1.91 -8.77 -13.25
C SER A 8 -3.34 -8.30 -13.52
N LEU A 9 -3.59 -7.86 -14.76
CA LEU A 9 -4.92 -7.43 -15.21
C LEU A 9 -5.77 -8.58 -15.77
N ARG A 10 -5.29 -9.83 -15.65
CA ARG A 10 -6.01 -11.02 -16.11
C ARG A 10 -7.16 -11.39 -15.17
N GLY A 11 -8.24 -11.89 -15.75
CA GLY A 11 -9.41 -12.38 -15.00
C GLY A 11 -10.09 -11.28 -14.18
N GLN A 12 -10.48 -11.60 -12.95
CA GLN A 12 -11.19 -10.68 -12.06
C GLN A 12 -10.29 -9.65 -11.34
N ASN A 13 -8.97 -9.71 -11.56
CA ASN A 13 -8.01 -8.84 -10.86
C ASN A 13 -8.02 -7.39 -11.39
N ARG A 14 -8.58 -7.15 -12.58
CA ARG A 14 -8.63 -5.82 -13.20
C ARG A 14 -9.38 -4.80 -12.34
N GLU A 15 -10.55 -5.16 -11.82
CA GLU A 15 -11.36 -4.26 -11.01
C GLU A 15 -10.66 -3.90 -9.70
N GLN A 16 -10.00 -4.87 -9.06
CA GLN A 16 -9.22 -4.64 -7.84
C GLN A 16 -8.05 -3.69 -8.09
N ALA A 17 -7.29 -3.91 -9.18
CA ALA A 17 -6.15 -3.05 -9.52
C ALA A 17 -6.59 -1.61 -9.84
N VAL A 18 -7.73 -1.43 -10.51
CA VAL A 18 -8.31 -0.11 -10.78
C VAL A 18 -8.76 0.57 -9.49
N ASN A 19 -9.49 -0.14 -8.62
CA ASN A 19 -9.95 0.41 -7.35
C ASN A 19 -8.78 0.87 -6.48
N GLU A 20 -7.70 0.09 -6.42
CA GLU A 20 -6.50 0.46 -5.67
C GLU A 20 -5.88 1.77 -6.18
N ILE A 21 -5.73 1.94 -7.50
CA ILE A 21 -5.22 3.20 -8.05
C ILE A 21 -6.16 4.37 -7.77
N LEU A 22 -7.47 4.18 -7.92
CA LEU A 22 -8.44 5.25 -7.72
C LEU A 22 -8.40 5.76 -6.27
N VAL A 23 -8.40 4.86 -5.30
CA VAL A 23 -8.32 5.22 -3.87
C VAL A 23 -7.02 5.98 -3.57
N LEU A 24 -5.87 5.49 -4.06
CA LEU A 24 -4.56 6.10 -3.77
C LEU A 24 -4.29 7.41 -4.53
N LYS A 25 -5.03 7.68 -5.62
CA LYS A 25 -4.96 8.97 -6.34
C LYS A 25 -5.88 10.01 -5.74
N ASP A 26 -7.07 9.61 -5.29
CA ASP A 26 -8.09 10.52 -4.75
C ASP A 26 -7.82 10.89 -3.27
N GLN A 27 -7.18 10.00 -2.51
CA GLN A 27 -6.88 10.22 -1.10
C GLN A 27 -5.45 10.70 -0.88
N LYS A 28 -5.29 11.98 -0.53
CA LYS A 28 -4.04 12.55 -0.02
C LYS A 28 -4.16 12.78 1.48
N ASN A 29 -3.67 11.81 2.26
CA ASN A 29 -3.65 11.83 3.71
C ASN A 29 -2.27 11.35 4.21
N PRO A 30 -1.70 11.95 5.27
CA PRO A 30 -0.40 11.55 5.80
C PRO A 30 -0.29 10.09 6.25
N ASN A 31 -1.41 9.43 6.57
CA ASN A 31 -1.48 8.03 7.00
C ASN A 31 -1.87 7.06 5.86
N ILE A 32 -1.96 7.54 4.62
CA ILE A 32 -2.21 6.73 3.42
C ILE A 32 -0.98 6.80 2.52
N VAL A 33 -0.51 5.63 2.08
CA VAL A 33 0.63 5.51 1.16
C VAL A 33 0.35 6.26 -0.14
N ASN A 34 1.30 7.06 -0.59
CA ASN A 34 1.19 7.83 -1.80
C ASN A 34 1.49 6.99 -3.05
N SER A 35 0.56 7.04 -4.01
CA SER A 35 0.87 6.72 -5.40
C SER A 35 1.66 7.86 -6.05
N LEU A 36 2.73 7.49 -6.77
CA LEU A 36 3.62 8.41 -7.48
C LEU A 36 3.37 8.37 -8.98
N ASP A 37 3.28 7.16 -9.55
CA ASP A 37 3.02 6.95 -10.97
C ASP A 37 2.47 5.53 -11.22
N SER A 38 1.99 5.27 -12.43
CA SER A 38 1.47 3.96 -12.84
C SER A 38 1.77 3.67 -14.31
N PHE A 39 2.24 2.47 -14.61
CA PHE A 39 2.59 2.04 -15.97
C PHE A 39 1.85 0.76 -16.33
N LEU A 40 1.37 0.69 -17.57
CA LEU A 40 0.91 -0.58 -18.15
C LEU A 40 2.09 -1.21 -18.89
N VAL A 41 2.52 -2.39 -18.44
CA VAL A 41 3.62 -3.16 -19.02
C VAL A 41 3.09 -4.56 -19.33
N ASP A 42 3.00 -4.88 -20.62
CA ASP A 42 2.30 -6.08 -21.11
C ASP A 42 0.86 -6.16 -20.56
N GLU A 43 0.54 -7.21 -19.80
CA GLU A 43 -0.76 -7.40 -19.15
C GLU A 43 -0.74 -7.14 -17.64
N ASP A 44 0.31 -6.45 -17.16
CA ASP A 44 0.48 -6.08 -15.77
C ASP A 44 0.46 -4.56 -15.58
N LEU A 45 -0.23 -4.13 -14.54
CA LEU A 45 -0.21 -2.76 -14.05
C LEU A 45 0.86 -2.63 -12.97
N TRP A 46 1.82 -1.73 -13.21
CA TRP A 46 2.90 -1.42 -12.28
C TRP A 46 2.57 -0.12 -11.59
N LEU A 47 2.35 -0.18 -10.28
CA LEU A 47 2.09 0.99 -9.45
C LEU A 47 3.36 1.38 -8.71
N VAL A 48 3.85 2.59 -8.96
CA VAL A 48 4.98 3.19 -8.26
C VAL A 48 4.46 3.95 -7.06
N MET A 49 4.97 3.60 -5.89
CA MET A 49 4.55 4.15 -4.60
C MET A 49 5.75 4.62 -3.80
N GLU A 50 5.50 5.45 -2.80
CA GLU A 50 6.51 5.72 -1.78
C GLU A 50 6.94 4.43 -1.07
N TYR A 51 8.20 4.40 -0.64
CA TYR A 51 8.77 3.25 0.04
C TYR A 51 8.63 3.41 1.56
N MET A 52 7.94 2.46 2.19
CA MET A 52 7.78 2.37 3.65
C MET A 52 8.87 1.46 4.21
N ASP A 53 9.94 2.06 4.75
CA ASP A 53 11.13 1.35 5.25
C ASP A 53 10.93 0.64 6.59
N GLY A 54 9.90 1.02 7.35
CA GLY A 54 9.54 0.41 8.64
C GLY A 54 8.97 -1.01 8.57
N GLY A 55 8.74 -1.56 7.36
CA GLY A 55 8.16 -2.89 7.19
C GLY A 55 6.66 -2.95 7.51
N THR A 56 6.14 -4.15 7.76
CA THR A 56 4.70 -4.35 8.00
C THR A 56 4.37 -4.42 9.48
N LEU A 57 3.18 -3.94 9.87
CA LEU A 57 2.66 -4.13 11.23
C LEU A 57 2.53 -5.63 11.59
N GLN A 58 2.26 -6.48 10.59
CA GLN A 58 2.19 -7.93 10.76
C GLN A 58 3.51 -8.52 11.29
N ASP A 59 4.66 -8.04 10.80
CA ASP A 59 5.97 -8.51 11.26
C ASP A 59 6.21 -8.10 12.72
N ILE A 60 5.82 -6.87 13.09
CA ILE A 60 5.94 -6.36 14.45
C ILE A 60 5.13 -7.20 15.43
N VAL A 61 3.84 -7.43 15.16
CA VAL A 61 2.95 -8.19 16.07
C VAL A 61 3.33 -9.67 16.19
N ARG A 62 4.03 -10.23 15.19
CA ARG A 62 4.56 -11.60 15.26
C ARG A 62 5.80 -11.72 16.12
N GLN A 63 6.61 -10.66 16.21
CA GLN A 63 7.89 -10.70 16.90
C GLN A 63 7.83 -10.15 18.33
N THR A 64 6.94 -9.18 18.58
CA THR A 64 6.88 -8.45 19.85
C THR A 64 5.44 -8.20 20.28
N ARG A 65 5.19 -8.25 21.59
CA ARG A 65 3.92 -7.80 22.16
C ARG A 65 3.94 -6.27 22.29
N MET A 66 3.06 -5.61 21.55
CA MET A 66 2.91 -4.16 21.59
C MET A 66 2.31 -3.70 22.93
N ALA A 67 2.83 -2.59 23.46
CA ALA A 67 2.26 -1.90 24.59
C ALA A 67 0.95 -1.19 24.20
N GLU A 68 0.08 -0.94 25.18
CA GLU A 68 -1.22 -0.29 24.93
C GLU A 68 -1.07 1.10 24.30
N GLY A 69 -0.06 1.87 24.71
CA GLY A 69 0.25 3.16 24.10
C GLY A 69 0.64 3.07 22.62
N GLU A 70 1.32 2.01 22.21
CA GLU A 70 1.72 1.77 20.81
C GLU A 70 0.51 1.34 19.97
N MET A 71 -0.32 0.45 20.50
CA MET A 71 -1.59 0.07 19.86
C MET A 71 -2.49 1.30 19.68
N ALA A 72 -2.63 2.12 20.71
CA ALA A 72 -3.41 3.36 20.66
C ALA A 72 -2.80 4.43 19.73
N ALA A 73 -1.51 4.36 19.41
CA ALA A 73 -0.89 5.23 18.41
C ALA A 73 -1.24 4.77 16.98
N VAL A 74 -1.19 3.46 16.72
CA VAL A 74 -1.57 2.89 15.42
C VAL A 74 -3.06 3.10 15.12
N SER A 75 -3.93 3.05 16.14
CA SER A 75 -5.37 3.24 15.99
C SER A 75 -5.83 4.69 16.06
N ARG A 76 -4.92 5.68 16.11
CA ARG A 76 -5.27 7.07 16.44
C ARG A 76 -5.98 7.84 15.32
N GLU A 77 -6.06 7.30 14.11
CA GLU A 77 -6.73 7.93 12.98
C GLU A 77 -7.62 6.95 12.21
#